data_AF-A0A3B9WZS5-F1
#
_entry.id   AF-A0A3B9WZS5-F1
#
_cell.length_a   1.000
_cell.length_b   1.000
_cell.length_c   1.000
_cell.angle_alpha   90.00
_cell.angle_beta   90.00
_cell.angle_gamma   90.00
#
_symmetry.space_group_name_H-M   'P 1'
#
loop_
_entity.id
_entity.type
_entity.pdbx_description
1 polymer ?
#
loop_
_entity_poly.entity_id
_entity_poly.type
_entity_poly.pdbx_seq_one_letter_code
_entity_poly.pdbx_strand_id
1 'polypeptide(L)' 'LLYLWENIMGTMPADNPGSLMLEEYTDVIAYILSENDFPAGEDMLDPDNGMDTISILAP' A
#
# COMPACT_ATOMS: atom_id res chain seq x y z
N LEU A 1 -2.86 4.08 6.36
CA LEU A 1 -2.50 3.20 5.22
C LEU A 1 -0.99 3.21 5.04
N LEU A 2 -0.36 4.38 5.19
CA LEU A 2 1.10 4.54 5.20
C LEU A 2 1.86 3.47 6.02
N TYR A 3 1.42 3.17 7.25
CA TYR A 3 2.05 2.11 8.06
C TYR A 3 2.04 0.73 7.39
N LEU A 4 0.97 0.35 6.69
CA LEU A 4 0.91 -0.93 5.97
C LEU A 4 1.93 -0.95 4.82
N TRP A 5 2.08 0.17 4.12
CA TRP A 5 3.06 0.34 3.05
C TRP A 5 4.50 0.20 3.56
N GLU A 6 4.83 0.85 4.67
CA GLU A 6 6.15 0.72 5.31
C GLU A 6 6.43 -0.73 5.73
N ASN A 7 5.43 -1.45 6.24
CA ASN A 7 5.59 -2.85 6.61
C ASN A 7 5.83 -3.74 5.40
N ILE A 8 5.05 -3.57 4.32
CA ILE A 8 5.23 -4.36 3.10
C ILE A 8 6.62 -4.08 2.52
N MET A 9 7.06 -2.83 2.46
CA MET A 9 8.41 -2.48 2.03
C MET A 9 9.50 -3.19 2.85
N GLY A 10 9.34 -3.22 4.17
CA GLY A 10 10.32 -3.83 5.08
C GLY A 10 10.29 -5.35 5.14
N THR A 11 9.24 -6.00 4.62
CA THR A 11 9.01 -7.45 4.81
C THR A 11 8.75 -8.23 3.53
N MET A 12 8.52 -7.55 2.41
CA MET A 12 8.19 -8.15 1.12
C MET A 12 9.17 -7.69 0.01
N PRO A 13 9.41 -8.52 -1.01
CA PRO A 13 9.04 -9.94 -1.09
C PRO A 13 9.70 -10.78 0.02
N ALA A 14 9.09 -11.91 0.39
CA ALA A 14 9.50 -12.71 1.54
C ALA A 14 10.96 -13.23 1.44
N ASP A 15 11.44 -13.44 0.22
CA ASP A 15 12.79 -13.89 -0.11
C ASP A 15 13.78 -12.74 -0.33
N ASN A 16 13.30 -11.51 -0.56
CA ASN A 16 14.14 -10.34 -0.81
C ASN A 16 13.47 -9.01 -0.38
N PRO A 17 13.30 -8.75 0.92
CA PRO A 17 12.62 -7.54 1.39
C PRO A 17 13.26 -6.24 0.89
N GLY A 18 12.45 -5.26 0.51
CA GLY A 18 12.95 -3.96 0.07
C GLY A 18 13.45 -3.94 -1.38
N SER A 19 13.21 -5.00 -2.17
CA SER A 19 13.76 -5.11 -3.54
C SER A 19 12.99 -4.37 -4.62
N LEU A 20 11.74 -4.00 -4.35
CA LEU A 20 10.88 -3.28 -5.31
C LEU A 20 11.08 -1.76 -5.23
N MET A 21 10.69 -1.06 -6.28
CA MET A 21 10.58 0.40 -6.31
C MET A 21 9.44 0.88 -5.41
N LEU A 22 9.52 2.13 -4.95
CA LEU A 22 8.49 2.72 -4.07
C LEU A 22 7.08 2.68 -4.70
N GLU A 23 6.99 2.97 -6.01
CA GLU A 23 5.76 2.92 -6.79
C GLU A 23 5.19 1.50 -6.91
N GLU A 24 6.04 0.49 -6.99
CA GLU A 24 5.61 -0.91 -7.06
C GLU A 24 4.96 -1.36 -5.73
N TYR A 25 5.41 -0.83 -4.59
CA TYR A 25 4.75 -1.09 -3.31
C TYR A 25 3.37 -0.44 -3.21
N THR A 26 3.18 0.76 -3.78
CA THR A 26 1.85 1.39 -3.84
C THR A 26 0.90 0.59 -4.75
N ASP A 27 1.41 0.07 -5.86
CA ASP A 27 0.62 -0.79 -6.77
C ASP A 27 0.20 -2.10 -6.09
N VAL A 28 1.11 -2.75 -5.36
CA VAL A 28 0.79 -3.96 -4.58
C VAL A 28 -0.30 -3.70 -3.56
N ILE A 29 -0.27 -2.56 -2.86
CA ILE A 29 -1.32 -2.20 -1.89
C ILE A 29 -2.63 -1.92 -2.59
N ALA A 30 -2.64 -1.15 -3.68
CA ALA A 30 -3.84 -0.88 -4.45
C ALA A 30 -4.50 -2.19 -4.92
N TYR A 31 -3.68 -3.15 -5.35
CA TYR A 31 -4.15 -4.49 -5.71
C TYR A 31 -4.77 -5.22 -4.51
N ILE A 32 -4.09 -5.29 -3.36
CA ILE A 32 -4.63 -5.92 -2.14
C ILE A 32 -5.96 -5.28 -1.72
N LEU A 33 -6.07 -3.96 -1.76
CA LEU A 33 -7.30 -3.24 -1.44
C LEU A 33 -8.44 -3.61 -2.39
N SER A 34 -8.15 -3.71 -3.70
CA SER A 34 -9.14 -4.12 -4.70
C SER A 34 -9.64 -5.55 -4.50
N GLU A 35 -8.76 -6.48 -4.11
CA GLU A 35 -9.12 -7.86 -3.78
C GLU A 35 -9.97 -7.97 -2.50
N ASN A 36 -10.01 -6.91 -1.69
CA ASN A 36 -10.82 -6.81 -0.47
C ASN A 36 -12.04 -5.87 -0.63
N ASP A 37 -12.47 -5.64 -1.87
CA ASP A 37 -13.66 -4.83 -2.21
C ASP A 37 -13.60 -3.36 -1.74
N PHE A 38 -12.41 -2.82 -1.46
CA PHE A 38 -12.27 -1.39 -1.22
C PHE A 38 -12.44 -0.61 -2.53
N PRO A 39 -13.16 0.52 -2.52
CA PRO A 39 -13.36 1.32 -3.72
C PRO A 39 -12.05 1.97 -4.18
N ALA A 40 -11.88 2.12 -5.50
CA ALA A 40 -10.80 2.90 -6.06
C ALA A 40 -11.00 4.40 -5.80
N GLY A 41 -9.89 5.12 -5.62
CA GLY A 41 -9.85 6.58 -5.63
C GLY A 41 -9.67 7.15 -7.03
N GLU A 42 -9.73 8.48 -7.14
CA GLU A 42 -9.46 9.20 -8.40
C GLU A 42 -7.95 9.32 -8.68
N ASP A 43 -7.14 9.33 -7.62
CA ASP A 43 -5.69 9.47 -7.67
C ASP A 43 -4.96 8.17 -7.28
N MET A 44 -3.74 8.01 -7.78
CA MET A 44 -2.86 6.92 -7.36
C MET A 44 -2.43 7.11 -5.90
N LEU A 45 -2.16 6.00 -5.20
CA LEU A 45 -1.63 6.04 -3.84
C LEU A 45 -0.25 6.69 -3.84
N ASP A 46 -0.03 7.64 -2.93
CA ASP A 46 1.22 8.38 -2.79
C ASP A 46 1.62 8.45 -1.30
N PRO A 47 2.75 7.81 -0.89
CA PRO A 47 3.22 7.86 0.49
C PRO A 47 3.57 9.26 0.97
N ASP A 48 3.94 10.17 0.07
CA ASP A 48 4.33 11.54 0.38
C ASP A 48 3.13 12.50 0.35
N ASN A 49 1.95 12.03 -0.09
CA ASN A 49 0.76 12.88 -0.25
C ASN A 49 -0.54 12.19 0.17
N GLY A 50 -0.95 12.40 1.43
CA GLY A 50 -2.30 12.10 1.93
C GLY A 50 -2.55 10.65 2.35
N MET A 51 -1.67 9.70 2.02
CA MET A 51 -1.81 8.29 2.41
C MET A 51 -1.69 8.05 3.93
N ASP A 52 -1.12 8.99 4.67
CA ASP A 52 -1.08 9.02 6.13
C ASP A 52 -2.49 9.18 6.75
N THR A 53 -3.38 9.89 6.06
CA THR A 53 -4.74 10.16 6.54
C THR A 53 -5.72 9.00 6.31
N ILE A 54 -5.39 8.07 5.41
CA ILE A 54 -6.27 6.93 5.06
C ILE A 54 -6.22 5.88 6.17
N SER A 55 -7.36 5.49 6.72
CA SER A 55 -7.46 4.46 7.77
C SER A 55 -8.30 3.27 7.30
N ILE A 56 -7.76 2.05 7.44
CA ILE A 56 -8.53 0.81 7.24
C ILE A 56 -9.19 0.47 8.57
N LEU A 57 -10.52 0.42 8.59
CA LEU A 57 -11.29 0.05 9.77
C LEU A 57 -11.64 -1.43 9.70
N ALA A 58 -11.54 -2.12 10.84
CA ALA A 58 -12.10 -3.45 10.96
C ALA A 58 -13.64 -3.38 10.79
N PRO A 59 -14.26 -4.41 10.19
CA PRO A 59 -15.71 -4.49 10.06
C PRO A 59 -16.43 -4.53 11.42
#